data_AF-A0A2T7AUN3-F1
#
_entry.id   AF-A0A2T7AUN3-F1
#
_cell.length_a   1.000
_cell.length_b   1.000
_cell.length_c   1.000
_cell.angle_alpha   90.00
_cell.angle_beta   90.00
_cell.angle_gamma   90.00
#
_symmetry.space_group_name_H-M   'P 1'
#
loop_
_entity.id
_entity.type
_entity.pdbx_description
1 polymer ?
#
loop_
_entity_poly.entity_id
_entity_poly.type
_entity_poly.pdbx_seq_one_letter_code
_entity_poly.pdbx_strand_id
1 'polypeptide(L)'
;MLKRYSAALAVFAFSCHAALAQPSISDFTQPQIFAQWVQSRCIGAIADSAALKADANASAAAWLEASDLPIEAFNQADSVIAQALKTSLGGATKNDYRVLKCALIAQSPETDALYKRFRRQKTARGVENF
;
A
#
# COMPACT_ATOMS: atom_id res chain seq x y z
N MET A 1 56.58 -27.89 37.76
CA MET A 1 55.75 -27.92 36.54
C MET A 1 54.71 -26.80 36.62
N LEU A 2 54.83 -25.79 35.75
CA LEU A 2 54.02 -24.57 35.80
C LEU A 2 52.76 -24.76 34.93
N LYS A 3 51.58 -24.89 35.56
CA LYS A 3 50.30 -25.10 34.87
C LYS A 3 49.81 -23.75 34.33
N ARG A 4 50.00 -23.51 33.02
CA ARG A 4 49.53 -22.30 32.32
C ARG A 4 48.03 -22.44 32.11
N TYR A 5 47.24 -21.65 32.83
CA TYR A 5 45.79 -21.55 32.59
C TYR A 5 45.56 -20.51 31.50
N SER A 6 45.26 -20.96 30.29
CA SER A 6 44.79 -20.10 29.20
C SER A 6 43.31 -19.77 29.45
N ALA A 7 43.02 -18.57 29.92
CA ALA A 7 41.66 -18.05 29.96
C ALA A 7 41.24 -17.66 28.53
N ALA A 8 40.40 -18.47 27.89
CA ALA A 8 39.79 -18.10 26.62
C ALA A 8 38.68 -17.08 26.88
N LEU A 9 38.90 -15.83 26.42
CA LEU A 9 37.93 -14.75 26.50
C LEU A 9 36.89 -14.96 25.38
N ALA A 10 35.73 -15.52 25.71
CA ALA A 10 34.62 -15.64 24.76
C ALA A 10 33.94 -14.26 24.60
N VAL A 11 34.22 -13.58 23.49
CA VAL A 11 33.51 -12.34 23.11
C VAL A 11 32.14 -12.73 22.56
N PHE A 12 31.10 -12.63 23.38
CA PHE A 12 29.71 -12.67 22.92
C PHE A 12 29.39 -11.36 22.21
N ALA A 13 29.50 -11.34 20.87
CA ALA A 13 28.96 -10.26 20.06
C ALA A 13 27.43 -10.33 20.10
N PHE A 14 26.80 -9.56 20.99
CA PHE A 14 25.36 -9.36 20.99
C PHE A 14 24.99 -8.46 19.80
N SER A 15 24.59 -9.05 18.67
CA SER A 15 24.04 -8.32 17.54
C SER A 15 22.65 -7.80 17.90
N CYS A 16 22.57 -6.58 18.41
CA CYS A 16 21.31 -5.86 18.59
C CYS A 16 20.77 -5.47 17.21
N HIS A 17 19.89 -6.30 16.64
CA HIS A 17 19.13 -5.91 15.45
C HIS A 17 18.06 -4.93 15.90
N ALA A 18 18.32 -3.63 15.77
CA ALA A 18 17.26 -2.64 15.91
C ALA A 18 16.22 -2.92 14.82
N ALA A 19 15.05 -3.42 15.21
CA ALA A 19 13.93 -3.58 14.30
C ALA A 19 13.57 -2.21 13.73
N LEU A 20 13.53 -2.08 12.41
CA LEU A 20 13.10 -0.85 11.75
C LEU A 20 11.61 -0.63 12.08
N ALA A 21 11.32 0.36 12.94
CA ALA A 21 9.96 0.76 13.24
C ALA A 21 9.24 1.11 11.94
N GLN A 22 8.10 0.47 11.68
CA GLN A 22 7.26 0.77 10.53
C GLN A 22 6.45 2.05 10.82
N PRO A 23 6.20 2.89 9.81
CA PRO A 23 5.30 4.03 9.98
C PRO A 23 3.89 3.55 10.31
N SER A 24 3.16 4.35 11.09
CA SER A 24 1.73 4.16 11.31
C SER A 24 0.94 4.62 10.09
N ILE A 25 -0.25 4.05 9.86
CA ILE A 25 -1.18 4.53 8.82
C ILE A 25 -1.51 6.03 9.02
N SER A 26 -1.54 6.50 10.28
CA SER A 26 -1.77 7.91 10.62
C SER A 26 -0.68 8.86 10.11
N ASP A 27 0.50 8.35 9.77
CA ASP A 27 1.62 9.16 9.30
C ASP A 27 1.49 9.53 7.80
N PHE A 28 0.51 8.94 7.11
CA PHE A 28 0.25 9.16 5.70
C PHE A 28 -0.79 10.26 5.48
N THR A 29 -0.58 11.07 4.44
CA THR A 29 -1.56 12.06 4.00
C THR A 29 -2.78 11.38 3.37
N GLN A 30 -3.95 12.04 3.38
CA GLN A 30 -5.17 11.50 2.76
C GLN A 30 -5.04 11.08 1.27
N PRO A 31 -4.31 11.82 0.40
CA PRO A 31 -4.02 11.32 -0.96
C PRO A 31 -3.19 10.04 -0.96
N GLN A 32 -2.20 9.93 -0.07
CA GLN A 32 -1.37 8.71 0.04
C GLN A 32 -2.21 7.53 0.54
N ILE A 33 -3.06 7.74 1.56
CA ILE A 33 -3.98 6.71 2.06
C ILE A 33 -4.86 6.17 0.92
N PHE A 34 -5.43 7.05 0.09
CA PHE A 34 -6.22 6.63 -1.06
C PHE A 34 -5.40 5.86 -2.10
N ALA A 35 -4.18 6.33 -2.41
CA ALA A 35 -3.29 5.63 -3.33
C ALA A 35 -2.89 4.23 -2.80
N GLN A 36 -2.64 4.10 -1.49
CA GLN A 36 -2.34 2.83 -0.85
C GLN A 36 -3.53 1.86 -0.86
N TRP A 37 -4.74 2.39 -0.66
CA TRP A 37 -5.97 1.62 -0.87
C TRP A 37 -6.04 1.09 -2.31
N VAL A 38 -5.83 1.95 -3.32
CA VAL A 38 -5.88 1.57 -4.74
C VAL A 38 -4.84 0.49 -5.05
N GLN A 39 -3.62 0.64 -4.54
CA GLN A 39 -2.55 -0.34 -4.75
C GLN A 39 -2.91 -1.70 -4.14
N SER A 40 -3.32 -1.71 -2.87
CA SER A 40 -3.70 -2.93 -2.14
C SER A 40 -4.87 -3.65 -2.82
N ARG A 41 -5.89 -2.89 -3.21
CA ARG A 41 -7.07 -3.38 -3.91
C ARG A 41 -6.74 -3.95 -5.28
N CYS A 42 -5.86 -3.29 -6.03
CA CYS A 42 -5.36 -3.78 -7.30
C CYS A 42 -4.57 -5.08 -7.15
N ILE A 43 -3.70 -5.20 -6.13
CA ILE A 43 -2.98 -6.45 -5.83
C ILE A 43 -3.98 -7.59 -5.55
N GLY A 44 -5.03 -7.32 -4.77
CA GLY A 44 -6.10 -8.29 -4.54
C GLY A 44 -6.84 -8.73 -5.82
N ALA A 45 -6.95 -7.85 -6.81
CA ALA A 45 -7.56 -8.16 -8.11
C ALA A 45 -6.65 -8.99 -9.03
N ILE A 46 -5.32 -8.93 -8.85
CA ILE A 46 -4.36 -9.69 -9.65
C ILE A 46 -3.82 -10.95 -8.97
N ALA A 47 -4.08 -11.12 -7.67
CA ALA A 47 -3.57 -12.24 -6.89
C ALA A 47 -4.13 -13.57 -7.38
N ASP A 48 -3.23 -14.51 -7.69
CA ASP A 48 -3.61 -15.87 -8.15
C ASP A 48 -3.89 -16.82 -6.97
N SER A 49 -3.50 -16.45 -5.74
CA SER A 49 -3.77 -17.22 -4.52
C SER A 49 -4.86 -16.59 -3.66
N ALA A 50 -5.71 -17.42 -3.06
CA ALA A 50 -6.77 -16.96 -2.17
C ALA A 50 -6.20 -16.26 -0.92
N ALA A 51 -5.08 -16.76 -0.39
CA ALA A 51 -4.40 -16.17 0.76
C ALA A 51 -3.91 -14.74 0.45
N LEU A 52 -3.21 -14.54 -0.68
CA LEU A 52 -2.73 -13.22 -1.06
C LEU A 52 -3.88 -12.25 -1.36
N LYS A 53 -4.95 -12.75 -1.99
CA LYS A 53 -6.16 -11.95 -2.22
C LYS A 53 -6.81 -11.50 -0.91
N ALA A 54 -6.92 -12.40 0.07
CA ALA A 54 -7.50 -12.08 1.38
C ALA A 54 -6.65 -11.04 2.13
N ASP A 55 -5.34 -11.25 2.17
CA ASP A 55 -4.38 -10.34 2.81
C ASP A 55 -4.40 -8.93 2.18
N ALA A 56 -4.34 -8.85 0.85
CA ALA A 56 -4.38 -7.58 0.12
C ALA A 56 -5.70 -6.83 0.33
N ASN A 57 -6.84 -7.53 0.43
CA ASN A 57 -8.13 -6.90 0.73
C ASN A 57 -8.24 -6.45 2.19
N ALA A 58 -7.68 -7.20 3.14
CA ALA A 58 -7.60 -6.76 4.54
C ALA A 58 -6.72 -5.51 4.67
N SER A 59 -5.59 -5.48 3.95
CA SER A 59 -4.72 -4.29 3.85
C SER A 59 -5.47 -3.09 3.25
N ALA A 60 -6.23 -3.30 2.17
CA ALA A 60 -7.07 -2.25 1.59
C ALA A 60 -8.12 -1.76 2.60
N ALA A 61 -8.74 -2.63 3.40
CA ALA A 61 -9.70 -2.23 4.42
C ALA A 61 -9.08 -1.30 5.48
N ALA A 62 -7.84 -1.57 5.92
CA ALA A 62 -7.14 -0.68 6.85
C ALA A 62 -6.93 0.74 6.28
N TRP A 63 -6.60 0.85 4.99
CA TRP A 63 -6.52 2.15 4.31
C TRP A 63 -7.88 2.83 4.13
N LEU A 64 -8.94 2.04 3.91
CA LEU A 64 -10.31 2.55 3.81
C LEU A 64 -10.75 3.19 5.14
N GLU A 65 -10.50 2.52 6.25
CA GLU A 65 -10.85 2.99 7.60
C GLU A 65 -10.16 4.31 7.97
N ALA A 66 -8.92 4.50 7.52
CA ALA A 66 -8.17 5.73 7.75
C ALA A 66 -8.51 6.86 6.78
N SER A 67 -9.26 6.56 5.72
CA SER A 67 -9.61 7.57 4.73
C SER A 67 -10.82 8.38 5.17
N ASP A 68 -10.79 9.66 4.85
CA ASP A 68 -11.91 10.55 5.06
C ASP A 68 -12.80 10.69 3.81
N LEU A 69 -12.49 9.98 2.72
CA LEU A 69 -13.31 9.98 1.51
C LEU A 69 -14.61 9.20 1.72
N PRO A 70 -15.69 9.59 1.01
CA PRO A 70 -16.92 8.82 1.05
C PRO A 70 -16.78 7.50 0.26
N ILE A 71 -17.60 6.49 0.58
CA ILE A 71 -17.49 5.13 0.01
C ILE A 71 -17.58 5.11 -1.52
N GLU A 72 -18.30 6.07 -2.12
CA GLU A 72 -18.44 6.19 -3.57
C GLU A 72 -17.10 6.46 -4.27
N ALA A 73 -16.13 7.07 -3.58
CA ALA A 73 -14.79 7.26 -4.13
C ALA A 73 -14.10 5.92 -4.41
N PHE A 74 -14.27 4.96 -3.51
CA PHE A 74 -13.69 3.62 -3.57
C PHE A 74 -14.41 2.74 -4.59
N ASN A 75 -15.75 2.82 -4.65
CA ASN A 75 -16.52 2.12 -5.67
C ASN A 75 -16.12 2.56 -7.09
N GLN A 76 -15.88 3.86 -7.29
CA GLN A 76 -15.41 4.37 -8.58
C GLN A 76 -13.93 4.02 -8.83
N ALA A 77 -13.10 3.98 -7.79
CA ALA A 77 -11.72 3.53 -7.91
C ALA A 77 -11.62 2.05 -8.32
N ASP A 78 -12.50 1.17 -7.82
CA ASP A 78 -12.61 -0.22 -8.27
C ASP A 78 -12.84 -0.31 -9.80
N SER A 79 -13.66 0.58 -10.35
CA SER A 79 -13.90 0.65 -11.80
C SER A 79 -12.66 1.13 -12.57
N VAL A 80 -11.93 2.12 -12.03
CA VAL A 80 -10.65 2.59 -12.61
C VAL A 80 -9.61 1.49 -12.61
N ILE A 81 -9.46 0.76 -11.50
CA ILE A 81 -8.55 -0.39 -11.39
C ILE A 81 -8.90 -1.44 -12.43
N ALA A 82 -10.17 -1.86 -12.50
CA ALA A 82 -10.62 -2.90 -13.42
C ALA A 82 -10.37 -2.52 -14.89
N GLN A 83 -10.55 -1.26 -15.25
CA GLN A 83 -10.28 -0.79 -16.60
C GLN A 83 -8.78 -0.71 -16.90
N ALA A 84 -7.98 -0.15 -15.99
CA ALA A 84 -6.55 0.00 -16.18
C ALA A 84 -5.81 -1.35 -16.23
N LEU A 85 -6.28 -2.36 -15.50
CA LEU A 85 -5.70 -3.71 -15.51
C LEU A 85 -5.76 -4.39 -16.90
N LYS A 86 -6.69 -3.99 -17.76
CA LYS A 86 -6.83 -4.50 -19.14
C LYS A 86 -5.73 -4.01 -20.08
N THR A 87 -5.00 -2.96 -19.71
CA THR A 87 -3.90 -2.43 -20.53
C THR A 87 -2.68 -3.34 -20.44
N SER A 88 -1.98 -3.57 -21.54
CA SER A 88 -0.71 -4.32 -21.53
C SER A 88 0.43 -3.44 -21.02
N LEU A 89 1.25 -3.96 -20.12
CA LEU A 89 2.50 -3.33 -19.70
C LEU A 89 3.66 -4.19 -20.21
N GLY A 90 4.49 -3.61 -21.07
CA GLY A 90 5.67 -4.29 -21.63
C GLY A 90 6.96 -3.89 -20.92
N GLY A 91 8.01 -4.67 -21.15
CA GLY A 91 9.35 -4.40 -20.64
C GLY A 91 10.39 -5.25 -21.35
N ALA A 92 11.63 -5.19 -20.87
CA ALA A 92 12.74 -5.95 -21.46
C ALA A 92 12.60 -7.47 -21.28
N THR A 93 11.81 -7.94 -20.32
CA THR A 93 11.55 -9.37 -20.08
C THR A 93 10.11 -9.74 -20.44
N LYS A 94 9.89 -11.03 -20.77
CA LYS A 94 8.55 -11.57 -21.06
C LYS A 94 7.79 -11.79 -19.75
N ASN A 95 7.24 -10.72 -19.18
CA ASN A 95 6.35 -10.76 -18.01
C ASN A 95 5.23 -9.72 -18.19
N ASP A 96 4.08 -9.95 -17.56
CA ASP A 96 2.92 -9.05 -17.62
C ASP A 96 3.02 -7.87 -16.64
N TYR A 97 4.04 -7.88 -15.78
CA TYR A 97 4.35 -6.82 -14.81
C TYR A 97 3.14 -6.37 -13.98
N ARG A 98 2.25 -7.31 -13.63
CA ARG A 98 0.95 -7.01 -12.99
C ARG A 98 1.10 -6.22 -11.68
N VAL A 99 2.10 -6.54 -10.87
CA VAL A 99 2.39 -5.82 -9.61
C VAL A 99 2.86 -4.39 -9.87
N LEU A 100 3.76 -4.19 -10.84
CA LEU A 100 4.20 -2.85 -11.26
C LEU A 100 3.01 -2.03 -11.79
N LYS A 101 2.13 -2.67 -12.57
CA LYS A 101 0.90 -2.04 -13.05
C LYS A 101 0.05 -1.50 -11.89
N CYS A 102 -0.09 -2.24 -10.80
CA CYS A 102 -0.81 -1.75 -9.61
C CYS A 102 -0.15 -0.52 -8.96
N ALA A 103 1.18 -0.48 -8.87
CA ALA A 103 1.89 0.70 -8.38
C ALA A 103 1.71 1.91 -9.30
N LEU A 104 1.68 1.70 -10.62
CA LEU A 104 1.43 2.76 -11.60
C LEU A 104 -0.02 3.25 -11.57
N ILE A 105 -1.00 2.35 -11.43
CA ILE A 105 -2.42 2.70 -11.29
C ILE A 105 -2.65 3.57 -10.05
N ALA A 106 -2.07 3.18 -8.91
CA ALA A 106 -2.20 3.93 -7.66
C ALA A 106 -1.61 5.35 -7.73
N GLN A 107 -0.56 5.55 -8.54
CA GLN A 107 0.11 6.84 -8.72
C GLN A 107 -0.34 7.59 -9.97
N SER A 108 -1.35 7.09 -10.67
CA SER A 108 -1.78 7.64 -11.96
C SER A 108 -2.49 9.00 -11.81
N PRO A 109 -2.43 9.87 -12.85
CA PRO A 109 -3.22 11.09 -12.90
C PRO A 109 -4.72 10.84 -12.73
N GLU A 110 -5.23 9.72 -13.23
CA GLU A 110 -6.63 9.32 -13.10
C GLU A 110 -7.01 9.08 -11.63
N THR A 111 -6.16 8.36 -10.87
CA THR A 111 -6.37 8.14 -9.43
C THR A 111 -6.29 9.44 -8.63
N ASP A 112 -5.33 10.31 -8.94
CA ASP A 112 -5.21 11.62 -8.29
C ASP A 112 -6.40 12.54 -8.60
N ALA A 113 -6.86 12.57 -9.86
CA ALA A 113 -8.04 13.33 -10.26
C ALA A 113 -9.30 12.82 -9.56
N LEU A 114 -9.43 11.50 -9.40
CA LEU A 114 -10.53 10.86 -8.67
C LEU A 114 -10.55 11.31 -7.21
N TYR A 115 -9.41 11.23 -6.52
CA TYR A 115 -9.24 11.72 -5.15
C TYR A 115 -9.66 13.19 -5.03
N LYS A 116 -9.06 14.07 -5.86
CA LYS A 116 -9.32 15.50 -5.84
C LYS A 116 -10.80 15.83 -6.06
N ARG A 117 -11.48 15.11 -6.95
CA ARG A 117 -12.92 15.29 -7.20
C ARG A 117 -13.75 15.01 -5.95
N PHE A 118 -13.52 13.88 -5.30
CA PHE A 118 -14.28 13.51 -4.11
C PHE A 118 -13.95 14.35 -2.89
N ARG A 119 -12.70 14.78 -2.73
CA ARG A 119 -12.33 15.78 -1.72
C ARG A 119 -13.11 17.07 -1.88
N ARG A 120 -13.15 17.63 -3.10
CA ARG A 120 -13.91 18.86 -3.38
C ARG A 120 -15.40 18.70 -3.10
N GLN A 121 -15.99 17.58 -3.52
CA GLN A 121 -17.42 17.30 -3.26
C GLN A 121 -17.72 17.18 -1.77
N LYS A 122 -16.85 16.53 -0.99
CA LYS A 122 -16.98 16.45 0.47
C LYS A 122 -16.92 17.84 1.10
N THR A 123 -15.97 18.68 0.69
CA THR A 123 -15.87 20.06 1.17
C THR A 123 -17.13 20.86 0.83
N ALA A 124 -17.63 20.79 -0.41
CA ALA A 124 -18.83 21.51 -0.82
C ALA A 124 -20.07 21.11 0.00
N ARG A 125 -20.31 19.79 0.16
CA ARG A 125 -21.41 19.30 1.03
C ARG A 125 -21.22 19.67 2.49
N GLY A 126 -19.98 19.79 2.96
CA GLY A 126 -19.67 20.25 4.31
C GLY A 126 -20.03 21.72 4.53
N VAL A 127 -19.96 22.57 3.50
CA VAL A 127 -20.33 23.99 3.55
C VAL A 127 -21.84 24.18 3.52
N GLU A 128 -22.59 23.31 2.85
CA GLU A 128 -24.06 23.40 2.75
C GLU A 128 -24.81 22.95 4.03
N ASN A 129 -24.10 22.38 5.01
CA ASN A 129 -24.68 21.91 6.28
C ASN A 129 -24.45 22.89 7.45
N PHE A 130 -24.10 24.14 7.16
CA PHE A 130 -24.00 25.27 8.10
C PHE A 130 -24.81 26.47 7.60
#